data_AF-N0BF60-F1
#
_entry.id   AF-N0BF60-F1
#
_cell.length_a   1.000
_cell.length_b   1.000
_cell.length_c   1.000
_cell.angle_alpha   90.00
_cell.angle_beta   90.00
_cell.angle_gamma   90.00
#
_symmetry.space_group_name_H-M   'P 1'
#
loop_
_entity.id
_entity.type
_entity.pdbx_description
1 polymer ?
#
loop_
_entity_poly.entity_id
_entity_poly.type
_entity_poly.pdbx_seq_one_letter_code
_entity_poly.pdbx_strand_id
1 'polypeptide(L)'
;MERENIELIIDWIDERVRKEGLSLWTKRDTRKLSRNFLIGSDWFTIGEVKTRKFPDELLSEDGIKKMLEACKNPRRHLAEPEEHDRKLKAVKCPRCFKLVGSLGNFCLVRGYPLTSDAAMKVRSGA
;
A
#
# COMPACT_ATOMS: atom_id res chain seq x y z
N MET A 1 13.77 -9.74 31.01
CA MET A 1 14.85 -9.29 30.12
C MET A 1 15.47 -8.06 30.75
N GLU A 2 16.74 -8.13 31.17
CA GLU A 2 17.42 -7.02 31.86
C GLU A 2 17.68 -5.87 30.90
N ARG A 3 17.68 -4.61 31.40
CA ARG A 3 17.85 -3.39 30.58
C ARG A 3 19.11 -3.40 29.71
N GLU A 4 20.16 -4.08 30.16
CA GLU A 4 21.43 -4.22 29.42
C GLU A 4 21.26 -4.98 28.09
N ASN A 5 20.32 -5.93 28.02
CA ASN A 5 20.03 -6.65 26.77
C ASN A 5 19.34 -5.77 25.72
N ILE A 6 18.62 -4.73 26.15
CA ILE A 6 17.89 -3.83 25.25
C ILE A 6 18.88 -2.89 24.54
N GLU A 7 19.86 -2.36 25.27
CA GLU A 7 20.87 -1.47 24.68
C GLU A 7 21.78 -2.23 23.70
N LEU A 8 22.13 -3.49 23.99
CA LEU A 8 22.84 -4.36 23.03
C LEU A 8 22.06 -4.58 21.72
N ILE A 9 20.72 -4.72 21.80
CA ILE A 9 19.87 -4.85 20.62
C ILE A 9 19.79 -3.53 19.84
N ILE A 10 19.71 -2.39 20.53
CA ILE A 10 19.70 -1.06 19.90
C ILE A 10 21.02 -0.81 19.16
N ASP A 11 22.16 -1.14 19.78
CA ASP A 11 23.47 -0.98 19.18
C ASP A 11 23.66 -1.87 17.94
N TRP A 12 23.16 -3.11 18.00
CA TRP A 12 23.15 -4.01 16.84
C TRP A 12 22.31 -3.46 15.68
N ILE A 13 21.15 -2.86 15.95
CA ILE A 13 20.29 -2.22 14.93
C ILE A 13 21.02 -1.04 14.30
N ASP A 14 21.65 -0.20 15.12
CA ASP A 14 22.39 0.97 14.67
C ASP A 14 23.58 0.58 13.77
N GLU A 15 24.28 -0.50 14.12
CA GLU A 15 25.36 -1.04 13.29
C GLU A 15 24.85 -1.58 11.95
N ARG A 16 23.73 -2.28 11.97
CA ARG A 16 23.11 -2.84 10.77
C ARG A 16 22.63 -1.76 9.80
N VAL A 17 21.93 -0.74 10.31
CA VAL A 17 21.48 0.40 9.50
C VAL A 17 22.66 1.07 8.80
N ARG A 18 23.78 1.23 9.51
CA ARG A 18 25.01 1.83 8.96
C ARG A 18 25.64 0.95 7.88
N LYS A 19 25.73 -0.37 8.11
CA LYS A 19 26.30 -1.35 7.16
C LYS A 19 25.47 -1.49 5.88
N GLU A 20 24.15 -1.50 6.00
CA GLU A 20 23.22 -1.71 4.89
C GLU A 20 22.83 -0.40 4.17
N GLY A 21 23.35 0.75 4.60
CA GLY A 21 23.03 2.06 3.99
C GLY A 21 21.55 2.44 4.11
N LEU A 22 20.88 1.94 5.15
CA LEU A 22 19.45 2.14 5.36
C LEU A 22 19.14 3.59 5.74
N SER A 23 17.93 4.03 5.40
CA SER A 23 17.50 5.41 5.66
C SER A 23 17.44 5.72 7.16
N LEU A 24 17.60 7.00 7.52
CA LEU A 24 17.41 7.47 8.89
C LEU A 24 15.99 7.20 9.43
N TRP A 25 14.99 7.10 8.53
CA TRP A 25 13.63 6.70 8.88
C TRP A 25 13.57 5.25 9.34
N THR A 26 14.25 4.35 8.62
CA THR A 26 14.36 2.94 9.01
C THR A 26 14.97 2.79 10.39
N LYS A 27 16.02 3.57 10.70
CA LYS A 27 16.62 3.64 12.05
C LYS A 27 15.63 4.04 13.13
N ARG A 28 14.83 5.06 12.85
CA ARG A 28 13.84 5.60 13.81
C ARG A 28 12.76 4.56 14.11
N ASP A 29 12.26 3.90 13.07
CA ASP A 29 11.16 2.94 13.21
C ASP A 29 11.62 1.65 13.90
N THR A 30 12.78 1.10 13.52
CA THR A 30 13.33 -0.09 14.19
C THR A 30 13.64 0.19 15.65
N ARG A 31 14.22 1.34 16.01
CA ARG A 31 14.47 1.70 17.42
C ARG A 31 13.17 1.82 18.23
N LYS A 32 12.13 2.40 17.63
CA LYS A 32 10.82 2.55 18.28
C LYS A 32 10.14 1.20 18.48
N LEU A 33 10.16 0.34 17.47
CA LEU A 33 9.61 -1.02 17.54
C LEU A 33 10.34 -1.87 18.56
N SER A 34 11.67 -1.89 18.56
CA SER A 34 12.46 -2.68 19.51
C SER A 34 12.25 -2.23 20.94
N ARG A 35 12.18 -0.92 21.21
CA ARG A 35 11.85 -0.42 22.55
C ARG A 35 10.44 -0.82 22.97
N ASN A 36 9.44 -0.62 22.10
CA ASN A 36 8.06 -0.94 22.43
C ASN A 36 7.82 -2.44 22.63
N PHE A 37 8.48 -3.27 21.81
CA PHE A 37 8.37 -4.72 21.85
C PHE A 37 9.08 -5.33 23.06
N LEU A 38 10.27 -4.82 23.42
CA LEU A 38 11.09 -5.40 24.49
C LEU A 38 10.76 -4.85 25.89
N ILE A 39 10.24 -3.62 25.98
CA ILE A 39 9.83 -3.00 27.25
C ILE A 39 8.40 -3.44 27.64
N GLY A 40 7.72 -4.23 26.80
CA GLY A 40 6.37 -4.69 27.06
C GLY A 40 5.38 -3.53 27.20
N SER A 41 5.67 -2.40 26.55
CA SER A 41 4.71 -1.30 26.53
C SER A 41 3.55 -1.72 25.63
N ASP A 42 2.34 -1.70 26.17
CA ASP A 42 1.09 -1.83 25.44
C ASP A 42 1.11 -0.87 24.23
N TRP A 43 1.55 -1.37 23.08
CA TRP A 43 1.72 -0.58 21.85
C TRP A 43 0.38 -0.08 21.31
N PHE A 44 -0.71 -0.50 21.95
CA PHE A 44 -2.01 0.13 21.98
C PHE A 44 -2.53 0.05 23.42
N THR A 45 -2.86 1.18 24.03
CA THR A 45 -3.79 1.18 25.16
C THR A 45 -5.17 1.06 24.54
N ILE A 46 -5.89 -0.04 24.80
CA ILE A 46 -7.33 -0.08 24.52
C ILE A 46 -7.95 0.93 25.50
N GLY A 47 -8.20 2.14 25.03
CA GLY A 47 -8.92 3.13 25.82
C GLY A 47 -10.28 2.56 26.24
N GLU A 48 -10.72 2.86 27.46
CA GLU A 48 -12.04 2.45 27.92
C GLU A 48 -13.11 2.94 26.93
N VAL A 49 -13.92 2.01 26.42
CA VAL A 49 -15.01 2.31 25.50
C VAL A 49 -16.07 3.10 26.27
N LYS A 50 -16.11 4.42 26.05
CA LYS A 50 -17.05 5.33 26.72
C LYS A 50 -18.51 5.15 26.29
N THR A 51 -18.80 4.30 25.31
CA THR A 51 -20.15 4.12 24.78
C THR A 51 -20.76 2.80 25.23
N ARG A 52 -21.64 2.85 26.25
CA ARG A 52 -22.56 1.77 26.62
C ARG A 52 -23.90 1.92 25.89
N LYS A 53 -23.89 2.24 24.60
CA LYS A 53 -25.13 2.25 23.82
C LYS A 53 -25.53 0.81 23.55
N PHE A 54 -26.78 0.45 23.86
CA PHE A 54 -27.30 -0.85 23.49
C PHE A 54 -27.37 -0.97 21.95
N PRO A 55 -27.30 -2.18 21.37
CA PRO A 55 -27.31 -2.38 19.92
C PRO A 55 -28.45 -1.67 19.19
N ASP A 56 -29.59 -1.52 19.85
CA ASP A 56 -30.79 -0.87 19.28
C ASP A 56 -30.67 0.67 19.23
N GLU A 57 -29.80 1.26 20.05
CA GLU A 57 -29.53 2.71 20.08
C GLU A 57 -28.36 3.12 19.16
N LEU A 58 -27.68 2.14 18.56
CA LEU A 58 -26.52 2.39 17.69
C LEU A 58 -26.94 2.95 16.33
N LEU A 59 -28.17 2.66 15.89
CA LEU A 59 -28.73 3.06 14.60
C LEU A 59 -30.12 3.68 14.79
N SER A 60 -30.19 4.81 15.48
CA SER A 60 -31.40 5.62 15.45
C SER A 60 -31.72 6.07 14.02
N GLU A 61 -32.99 6.31 13.73
CA GLU A 61 -33.44 6.81 12.41
C GLU A 61 -32.67 8.07 12.00
N ASP A 62 -32.35 8.94 12.97
CA ASP A 62 -31.51 10.12 12.77
C ASP A 62 -30.07 9.78 12.37
N GLY A 63 -29.50 8.71 12.94
CA GLY A 63 -28.17 8.22 12.58
C GLY A 63 -28.12 7.68 11.15
N ILE A 64 -29.14 6.93 10.77
CA ILE A 64 -29.31 6.39 9.41
C ILE A 64 -29.47 7.54 8.41
N LYS A 65 -30.27 8.55 8.74
CA LYS A 65 -30.46 9.75 7.90
C LYS A 65 -29.16 10.50 7.69
N LYS A 66 -28.34 10.68 8.73
CA LYS A 66 -27.00 11.30 8.63
C LYS A 66 -26.03 10.49 7.78
N MET A 67 -26.07 9.16 7.87
CA MET A 67 -25.23 8.28 7.03
C MET A 67 -25.63 8.40 5.55
N LEU A 68 -26.93 8.34 5.25
CA LEU A 68 -27.42 8.49 3.88
C LEU A 68 -27.08 9.88 3.31
N GLU A 69 -27.18 10.94 4.11
CA GLU A 69 -26.79 12.28 3.70
C GLU A 69 -25.29 12.41 3.43
N ALA A 70 -24.45 11.76 4.24
CA ALA A 70 -23.01 11.69 3.98
C ALA A 70 -22.69 10.91 2.71
N CYS A 71 -23.44 9.85 2.39
CA CYS A 71 -23.31 9.10 1.13
C CYS A 71 -23.75 9.91 -0.10
N LYS A 72 -24.71 10.82 0.05
CA LYS A 72 -25.15 11.75 -1.00
C LYS A 72 -24.16 12.87 -1.29
N ASN A 73 -23.11 13.03 -0.49
CA ASN A 73 -21.99 13.88 -0.83
C ASN A 73 -20.96 13.02 -1.56
N PRO A 74 -21.05 12.84 -2.89
CA PRO A 74 -19.98 12.20 -3.63
C PRO A 74 -18.74 13.02 -3.33
N ARG A 75 -17.75 12.43 -2.66
CA ARG A 75 -16.43 13.07 -2.51
C ARG A 75 -16.09 13.65 -3.87
N ARG A 76 -16.10 14.98 -3.95
CA ARG A 76 -16.15 15.75 -5.19
C ARG A 76 -14.87 15.54 -5.99
N HIS A 77 -14.71 14.41 -6.66
CA HIS A 77 -13.68 14.07 -7.65
C HIS A 77 -14.05 12.83 -8.48
N LEU A 78 -15.27 12.73 -9.00
CA LEU A 78 -15.49 11.98 -10.24
C LEU A 78 -16.55 12.75 -11.02
N ALA A 79 -16.10 13.77 -11.75
CA ALA A 79 -16.76 14.08 -13.00
C ALA A 79 -16.80 12.77 -13.78
N GLU A 80 -17.98 12.25 -14.12
CA GLU A 80 -18.10 11.06 -14.95
C GLU A 80 -17.38 11.35 -16.27
N PRO A 81 -16.19 10.77 -16.53
CA PRO A 81 -15.63 10.89 -17.86
C PRO A 81 -16.49 10.01 -18.75
N GLU A 82 -16.98 10.58 -19.85
CA GLU A 82 -17.70 9.87 -20.91
C GLU A 82 -17.12 8.46 -21.09
N GLU A 83 -17.97 7.46 -20.90
CA GLU A 83 -17.62 6.05 -20.83
C GLU A 83 -17.25 5.53 -22.22
N HIS A 84 -16.06 5.91 -22.71
CA HIS A 84 -15.43 5.20 -23.80
C HIS A 84 -15.03 3.82 -23.27
N ASP A 85 -15.49 2.77 -23.95
CA ASP A 85 -15.14 1.34 -23.81
C ASP A 85 -13.62 1.07 -23.72
N ARG A 86 -12.95 1.49 -22.64
CA ARG A 86 -11.54 1.21 -22.37
C ARG A 86 -11.41 -0.16 -21.72
N LYS A 87 -11.98 -1.18 -22.35
CA LYS A 87 -11.74 -2.58 -21.95
C LYS A 87 -10.26 -2.85 -22.17
N LEU A 88 -9.53 -2.98 -21.06
CA LEU A 88 -8.11 -3.33 -21.06
C LEU A 88 -7.94 -4.69 -21.73
N LYS A 89 -7.40 -4.72 -22.94
CA LYS A 89 -7.10 -5.96 -23.66
C LYS A 89 -5.74 -6.48 -23.21
N ALA A 90 -5.73 -7.64 -22.55
CA ALA A 90 -4.48 -8.35 -22.29
C ALA A 90 -3.95 -8.93 -23.61
N VAL A 91 -2.64 -8.78 -23.85
CA VAL A 91 -1.99 -9.29 -25.05
C VAL A 91 -1.12 -10.49 -24.69
N LYS A 92 -1.20 -11.56 -25.48
CA LYS A 92 -0.39 -12.77 -25.30
C LYS A 92 0.90 -12.64 -26.10
N CYS A 93 2.05 -12.90 -25.46
CA CYS A 93 3.33 -12.90 -26.16
C CYS A 93 3.40 -14.06 -27.18
N PRO A 94 3.77 -13.82 -28.45
CA PRO A 94 3.85 -14.88 -29.47
C PRO A 94 5.02 -15.85 -29.26
N ARG A 95 6.03 -15.49 -28.45
CA ARG A 95 7.21 -16.34 -28.21
C ARG A 95 7.14 -17.19 -26.95
N CYS A 96 6.60 -16.64 -25.87
CA CYS A 96 6.57 -17.33 -24.57
C CYS A 96 5.16 -17.61 -24.06
N PHE A 97 4.12 -17.19 -24.80
CA PHE A 97 2.71 -17.42 -24.50
C PHE A 97 2.21 -16.90 -23.15
N LYS A 98 3.03 -16.15 -22.40
CA LYS A 98 2.59 -15.47 -21.18
C LYS A 98 1.73 -14.26 -21.54
N LEU A 99 0.70 -14.03 -20.71
CA LEU A 99 -0.13 -12.84 -20.77
C LEU A 99 0.66 -11.66 -20.22
N VAL A 100 0.62 -10.56 -20.95
CA VAL A 100 1.18 -9.28 -20.52
C VAL A 100 0.00 -8.34 -20.26
N GLY A 101 0.09 -7.56 -19.17
CA GLY A 101 -0.91 -6.57 -18.83
C GLY A 101 -1.18 -5.60 -19.98
N SER A 102 -2.36 -5.00 -20.00
CA SER A 102 -2.87 -4.16 -21.10
C SER A 102 -1.99 -2.96 -21.47
N LEU A 103 -1.10 -2.52 -20.58
CA LEU A 103 -0.18 -1.40 -20.82
C LEU A 103 1.23 -1.86 -21.23
N GLY A 104 1.49 -3.17 -21.29
CA GLY A 104 2.82 -3.70 -21.56
C GLY A 104 3.14 -3.71 -23.05
N ASN A 105 4.02 -2.81 -23.47
CA ASN A 105 4.55 -2.73 -24.83
C ASN A 105 5.58 -3.84 -25.15
N PHE A 106 6.16 -4.46 -24.12
CA PHE A 106 7.21 -5.47 -24.26
C PHE A 106 6.91 -6.70 -23.41
N CYS A 107 7.38 -7.86 -23.89
CA CYS A 107 7.37 -9.08 -23.11
C CYS A 107 8.43 -9.02 -22.00
N LEU A 108 8.03 -9.07 -20.73
CA LEU A 108 8.94 -9.05 -19.57
C LEU A 108 9.93 -10.22 -19.53
N VAL A 109 9.64 -11.33 -20.23
CA VAL A 109 10.50 -12.53 -20.23
C VAL A 109 11.47 -12.55 -21.41
N ARG A 110 11.03 -12.07 -22.58
CA ARG A 110 11.77 -12.22 -23.84
C ARG A 110 12.23 -10.90 -24.44
N GLY A 111 11.83 -9.76 -23.88
CA GLY A 111 12.14 -8.42 -24.38
C GLY A 111 11.50 -8.08 -25.73
N TYR A 112 10.59 -8.91 -26.24
CA TYR A 112 10.02 -8.74 -27.58
C TYR A 112 8.93 -7.66 -27.59
N PRO A 113 8.90 -6.73 -28.58
CA PRO A 113 7.84 -5.74 -28.72
C PRO A 113 6.52 -6.41 -29.07
N LEU A 114 5.46 -6.09 -28.34
CA LEU A 114 4.11 -6.65 -28.53
C LEU A 114 3.22 -5.74 -29.38
N THR A 115 3.62 -4.49 -29.57
CA THR A 115 2.93 -3.49 -30.39
C THR A 115 3.81 -3.02 -31.55
N SER A 116 3.18 -2.60 -32.65
CA SER A 116 3.87 -2.00 -33.80
C SER A 116 4.74 -0.83 -33.39
N ASP A 117 4.24 0.00 -32.47
CA ASP A 117 4.90 1.22 -32.02
C ASP A 117 6.17 0.89 -31.24
N ALA A 118 6.12 -0.13 -30.37
CA ALA A 118 7.29 -0.63 -29.67
C ALA A 118 8.34 -1.19 -30.63
N ALA A 119 7.90 -1.90 -31.68
CA ALA A 119 8.81 -2.42 -32.70
C ALA A 119 9.49 -1.31 -33.50
N MET A 120 8.77 -0.23 -33.82
CA MET A 120 9.32 0.94 -34.51
C MET A 120 10.33 1.69 -33.62
N LYS A 121 10.05 1.86 -32.32
CA LYS A 121 10.97 2.50 -31.37
C LYS A 121 12.32 1.80 -31.26
N VAL A 122 12.31 0.46 -31.23
CA VAL A 122 13.55 -0.34 -31.20
C VAL A 122 14.34 -0.17 -32.50
N ARG A 123 13.66 -0.08 -33.65
CA ARG A 123 14.32 0.15 -34.95
C ARG A 123 14.93 1.54 -35.05
N SER A 124 14.31 2.56 -34.44
CA SER A 124 14.81 3.93 -34.46
C SER A 124 15.94 4.22 -33.47
N GLY A 125 16.36 3.24 -32.64
CA GLY A 125 17.48 3.39 -31.71
C GLY A 125 17.26 4.41 -30.58
N ALA A 126 16.00 4.56 -30.15
CA ALA A 126 15.62 5.45 -29.04
C ALA A 126 15.81 4.79 -27.67
#